data_AF-A0A5P3G5L4-F1
#
_entry.id   AF-A0A5P3G5L4-F1
#
_cell.length_a   1.000
_cell.length_b   1.000
_cell.length_c   1.000
_cell.angle_alpha   90.00
_cell.angle_beta   90.00
_cell.angle_gamma   90.00
#
_symmetry.space_group_name_H-M   'P 1'
#
loop_
_entity.id
_entity.type
_entity.pdbx_description
1 polymer ?
#
loop_
_entity_poly.entity_id
_entity_poly.type
_entity_poly.pdbx_seq_one_letter_code
_entity_poly.pdbx_strand_id
1 'polypeptide(L)'
;MRSTRRDEILAHAAKLFSERGIAATTVRDIADEVGILSGSLYHYFDSKDAIANEIVVRFLEDLNVRYEDSIEPGGSARDRLATMVSVSFASAVDHPYATEVYQGEAILSSQPADAPITILVQKAHSYWRSAIARGIADAEFREDIDPEQFHRLLRESVWSTVAQYRPQLSELADDLQRNLISVFLDGFAARSVDGEPVARIAQPTTKKEAQTVSPASEFAELRSDSQMAELRSDVDELKSVIRELSSSIRQLQKP
;
A
#
# COMPACT_ATOMS: atom_id res chain seq x y z
N MET A 1 -29.34 1.96 6.48
CA MET A 1 -29.90 2.28 5.15
C MET A 1 -30.16 0.97 4.41
N ARG A 2 -31.23 0.84 3.62
CA ARG A 2 -31.42 -0.34 2.76
C ARG A 2 -30.43 -0.25 1.58
N SER A 3 -29.74 -1.35 1.27
CA SER A 3 -28.89 -1.46 0.08
C SER A 3 -29.70 -1.13 -1.16
N THR A 4 -29.21 -0.22 -2.00
CA THR A 4 -29.83 0.07 -3.31
C THR A 4 -29.39 -0.98 -4.33
N ARG A 5 -30.12 -1.09 -5.45
CA ARG A 5 -29.68 -1.95 -6.57
C ARG A 5 -28.30 -1.54 -7.09
N ARG A 6 -27.97 -0.24 -7.05
CA ARG A 6 -26.66 0.29 -7.41
C ARG A 6 -25.57 -0.25 -6.47
N ASP A 7 -25.84 -0.30 -5.17
CA ASP A 7 -24.91 -0.82 -4.16
C ASP A 7 -24.67 -2.33 -4.33
N GLU A 8 -25.73 -3.10 -4.63
CA GLU A 8 -25.61 -4.53 -4.94
C GLU A 8 -24.70 -4.74 -6.17
N ILE A 9 -24.91 -3.98 -7.25
CA ILE A 9 -24.07 -4.08 -8.45
C ILE A 9 -22.61 -3.78 -8.13
N LEU A 10 -22.32 -2.73 -7.36
CA LEU A 10 -20.96 -2.36 -6.97
C LEU A 10 -20.28 -3.45 -6.14
N ALA A 11 -21.00 -4.05 -5.19
CA ALA A 11 -20.46 -5.11 -4.34
C ALA A 11 -20.08 -6.36 -5.14
N HIS A 12 -20.96 -6.82 -6.03
CA HIS A 12 -20.68 -7.98 -6.89
C HIS A 12 -19.59 -7.67 -7.94
N ALA A 13 -19.60 -6.47 -8.52
CA ALA A 13 -18.56 -6.04 -9.44
C ALA A 13 -17.18 -5.96 -8.77
N ALA A 14 -17.09 -5.39 -7.56
CA ALA A 14 -15.84 -5.32 -6.81
C ALA A 14 -15.25 -6.71 -6.58
N LYS A 15 -16.09 -7.67 -6.17
CA LYS A 15 -15.68 -9.08 -5.99
C LYS A 15 -15.12 -9.67 -7.29
N LEU A 16 -15.86 -9.57 -8.40
CA LEU A 16 -15.39 -10.09 -9.70
C LEU A 16 -14.09 -9.43 -10.16
N PHE A 17 -13.96 -8.11 -9.98
CA PHE A 17 -12.74 -7.38 -10.33
C PHE A 17 -11.56 -7.79 -9.45
N SER A 18 -11.77 -8.05 -8.17
CA SER A 18 -10.74 -8.57 -7.26
C SER A 18 -10.29 -9.98 -7.68
N GLU A 19 -11.23 -10.88 -8.00
CA GLU A 19 -10.91 -12.28 -8.35
C GLU A 19 -10.26 -12.45 -9.72
N ARG A 20 -10.65 -11.63 -10.72
CA ARG A 20 -10.31 -11.84 -12.14
C ARG A 20 -9.55 -10.69 -12.77
N GLY A 21 -9.53 -9.53 -12.11
CA GLY A 21 -9.11 -8.26 -12.71
C GLY A 21 -10.19 -7.60 -13.56
N ILE A 22 -10.09 -6.29 -13.71
CA ILE A 22 -11.06 -5.48 -14.47
C ILE A 22 -11.06 -5.84 -15.95
N ALA A 23 -9.88 -6.05 -16.55
CA ALA A 23 -9.76 -6.37 -17.97
C ALA A 23 -10.49 -7.65 -18.35
N ALA A 24 -10.38 -8.70 -17.53
CA ALA A 24 -10.99 -10.01 -17.77
C ALA A 24 -12.47 -10.11 -17.37
N THR A 25 -13.03 -9.08 -16.74
CA THR A 25 -14.44 -9.04 -16.32
C THR A 25 -15.27 -8.27 -17.34
N THR A 26 -16.44 -8.79 -17.72
CA THR A 26 -17.38 -8.11 -18.62
C THR A 26 -18.61 -7.58 -17.87
N VAL A 27 -19.32 -6.62 -18.48
CA VAL A 27 -20.61 -6.12 -17.95
C VAL A 27 -21.63 -7.25 -17.85
N ARG A 28 -21.55 -8.24 -18.75
CA ARG A 28 -22.41 -9.42 -18.72
C ARG A 28 -22.13 -10.27 -17.49
N ASP A 29 -20.86 -10.54 -17.18
CA ASP A 29 -20.48 -11.32 -15.99
C ASP A 29 -21.04 -10.68 -14.71
N ILE A 30 -20.96 -9.35 -14.60
CA ILE A 30 -21.50 -8.61 -13.45
C ILE A 30 -23.04 -8.72 -13.40
N ALA A 31 -23.71 -8.57 -14.54
CA ALA A 31 -25.16 -8.69 -14.60
C ALA A 31 -25.64 -10.09 -14.24
N ASP A 32 -24.95 -11.13 -14.72
CA ASP A 32 -25.24 -12.53 -14.43
C ASP A 32 -25.04 -12.83 -12.92
N GLU A 33 -23.95 -12.34 -12.32
CA GLU A 33 -23.66 -12.47 -10.88
C GLU A 33 -24.72 -11.76 -10.00
N VAL A 34 -25.23 -10.60 -10.42
CA VAL A 34 -26.29 -9.85 -9.71
C VAL A 34 -27.69 -10.43 -9.97
N GLY A 35 -27.85 -11.25 -11.01
CA GLY A 35 -29.14 -11.83 -11.41
C GLY A 35 -30.05 -10.87 -12.18
N ILE A 36 -29.47 -9.98 -12.99
CA ILE A 36 -30.20 -9.01 -13.83
C ILE A 36 -29.81 -9.14 -15.31
N LEU A 37 -30.62 -8.60 -16.21
CA LEU A 37 -30.25 -8.52 -17.63
C LEU A 37 -29.13 -7.49 -17.83
N SER A 38 -28.18 -7.76 -18.73
CA SER A 38 -27.07 -6.82 -19.00
C SER A 38 -27.55 -5.45 -19.46
N GLY A 39 -28.67 -5.41 -20.21
CA GLY A 39 -29.32 -4.14 -20.60
C GLY A 39 -29.79 -3.31 -19.40
N SER A 40 -30.22 -3.96 -18.31
CA SER A 40 -30.65 -3.27 -17.09
C SER A 40 -29.48 -2.64 -16.33
N LEU A 41 -28.27 -3.20 -16.45
CA LEU A 41 -27.07 -2.68 -15.80
C LEU A 41 -26.67 -1.31 -16.39
N TYR A 42 -26.88 -1.11 -17.70
CA TYR A 42 -26.66 0.17 -18.37
C TYR A 42 -27.62 1.29 -17.93
N HIS A 43 -28.70 0.98 -17.21
CA HIS A 43 -29.50 2.02 -16.56
C HIS A 43 -28.86 2.58 -15.28
N TYR A 44 -27.88 1.87 -14.72
CA TYR A 44 -27.17 2.28 -13.51
C TYR A 44 -25.80 2.87 -13.84
N PHE A 45 -25.08 2.31 -14.82
CA PHE A 45 -23.72 2.71 -15.15
C PHE A 45 -23.49 2.77 -16.65
N ASP A 46 -22.76 3.80 -17.09
CA ASP A 46 -22.47 4.02 -18.50
C ASP A 46 -21.45 3.02 -19.06
N SER A 47 -20.55 2.50 -18.20
CA SER A 47 -19.48 1.58 -18.61
C SER A 47 -18.95 0.74 -17.45
N LYS A 48 -18.15 -0.29 -17.79
CA LYS A 48 -17.38 -1.07 -16.81
C LYS A 48 -16.41 -0.18 -16.02
N ASP A 49 -15.77 0.77 -16.68
CA ASP A 49 -14.81 1.67 -16.04
C ASP A 49 -15.52 2.64 -15.09
N ALA A 50 -16.75 3.06 -15.40
CA ALA A 50 -17.56 3.85 -14.48
C ALA A 50 -17.87 3.09 -13.18
N ILE A 51 -18.13 1.78 -13.27
CA ILE A 51 -18.33 0.91 -12.10
C ILE A 51 -17.04 0.81 -11.27
N ALA A 52 -15.92 0.51 -11.91
CA ALA A 52 -14.62 0.40 -11.24
C ALA A 52 -14.22 1.72 -10.55
N ASN A 53 -14.42 2.84 -11.25
CA ASN A 53 -14.15 4.18 -10.69
C ASN A 53 -15.03 4.46 -9.48
N GLU A 54 -16.33 4.17 -9.55
CA GLU A 54 -17.25 4.42 -8.42
C GLU A 54 -16.92 3.55 -7.21
N ILE A 55 -16.50 2.28 -7.41
CA ILE A 55 -16.01 1.42 -6.31
C ILE A 55 -14.84 2.08 -5.59
N VAL A 56 -13.83 2.54 -6.34
CA VAL A 56 -12.63 3.16 -5.76
C VAL A 56 -12.92 4.51 -5.13
N VAL A 57 -13.75 5.34 -5.77
CA VAL A 57 -14.17 6.64 -5.21
C VAL A 57 -14.85 6.44 -3.87
N ARG A 58 -15.85 5.55 -3.78
CA ARG A 58 -16.56 5.30 -2.52
C ARG A 58 -15.64 4.77 -1.41
N PHE A 59 -14.72 3.87 -1.77
CA PHE A 59 -13.71 3.38 -0.83
C PHE A 59 -12.81 4.52 -0.32
N LEU A 60 -12.31 5.37 -1.21
CA LEU A 60 -11.46 6.49 -0.83
C LEU A 60 -12.20 7.57 -0.06
N GLU A 61 -13.48 7.81 -0.35
CA GLU A 61 -14.35 8.71 0.43
C GLU A 61 -14.48 8.21 1.87
N ASP A 62 -14.84 6.94 2.06
CA ASP A 62 -14.92 6.31 3.40
C ASP A 62 -13.57 6.37 4.12
N LEU A 63 -12.48 6.01 3.43
CA LEU A 63 -11.14 6.05 4.00
C LEU A 63 -10.73 7.48 4.43
N ASN A 64 -11.04 8.49 3.62
CA ASN A 64 -10.75 9.88 3.96
C ASN A 64 -11.56 10.37 5.15
N VAL A 65 -12.83 9.96 5.28
CA VAL A 65 -13.64 10.26 6.48
C VAL A 65 -13.00 9.62 7.71
N ARG A 66 -12.63 8.34 7.65
CA ARG A 66 -11.98 7.66 8.79
C ARG A 66 -10.64 8.28 9.17
N TYR A 67 -9.83 8.73 8.20
CA TYR A 67 -8.60 9.46 8.49
C TYR A 67 -8.86 10.84 9.10
N GLU A 68 -9.92 11.53 8.68
CA GLU A 68 -10.35 12.80 9.26
C GLU A 68 -10.82 12.62 10.71
N ASP A 69 -11.59 11.58 10.98
CA ASP A 69 -12.08 11.23 12.32
C ASP A 69 -10.96 10.77 13.25
N SER A 70 -9.86 10.22 12.71
CA SER A 70 -8.68 9.84 13.50
C SER A 70 -7.87 11.03 14.03
N ILE A 71 -8.24 12.26 13.69
CA ILE A 71 -7.57 13.48 14.13
C ILE A 71 -8.09 13.87 15.51
N GLU A 72 -7.55 13.23 16.55
CA GLU A 72 -7.88 13.59 17.92
C GLU A 72 -7.13 14.86 18.37
N PRO A 73 -7.83 15.85 18.96
CA PRO A 73 -7.18 16.99 19.60
C PRO A 73 -6.31 16.54 20.79
N GLY A 74 -5.02 16.88 20.76
CA GLY A 74 -4.10 16.67 21.89
C GLY A 74 -3.39 15.32 21.94
N GLY A 75 -3.60 14.42 20.96
CA GLY A 75 -2.78 13.21 20.79
C GLY A 75 -1.41 13.50 20.17
N SER A 76 -0.41 12.67 20.48
CA SER A 76 0.92 12.77 19.89
C SER A 76 0.90 12.46 18.39
N ALA A 77 1.89 12.95 17.64
CA ALA A 77 2.03 12.60 16.22
C ALA A 77 2.24 11.09 16.03
N ARG A 78 2.93 10.44 16.98
CA ARG A 78 3.07 8.98 17.03
C ARG A 78 1.73 8.27 17.12
N ASP A 79 0.90 8.65 18.09
CA ASP A 79 -0.40 8.00 18.32
C ASP A 79 -1.30 8.20 17.10
N ARG A 80 -1.26 9.40 16.50
CA ARG A 80 -2.01 9.67 15.28
C ARG A 80 -1.59 8.75 14.13
N LEU A 81 -0.29 8.58 13.87
CA LEU A 81 0.19 7.65 12.85
C LEU A 81 -0.23 6.21 13.17
N ALA A 82 -0.18 5.80 14.43
CA ALA A 82 -0.64 4.48 14.86
C ALA A 82 -2.13 4.27 14.56
N THR A 83 -2.99 5.22 14.93
CA THR A 83 -4.43 5.17 14.64
C THR A 83 -4.68 5.15 13.13
N MET A 84 -3.94 5.94 12.35
CA MET A 84 -4.08 5.93 10.89
C MET A 84 -3.73 4.56 10.28
N VAL A 85 -2.70 3.86 10.77
CA VAL A 85 -2.42 2.46 10.35
C VAL A 85 -3.58 1.53 10.70
N SER A 86 -4.14 1.63 11.92
CA SER A 86 -5.33 0.84 12.30
C SER A 86 -6.52 1.11 11.37
N VAL A 87 -6.77 2.38 11.04
CA VAL A 87 -7.82 2.80 10.12
C VAL A 87 -7.62 2.18 8.74
N SER A 88 -6.38 2.16 8.22
CA SER A 88 -6.08 1.52 6.93
C SER A 88 -6.40 0.02 6.96
N PHE A 89 -6.04 -0.68 8.03
CA PHE A 89 -6.32 -2.11 8.18
C PHE A 89 -7.81 -2.40 8.35
N ALA A 90 -8.50 -1.64 9.20
CA ALA A 90 -9.94 -1.76 9.38
C ALA A 90 -10.70 -1.50 8.08
N SER A 91 -10.29 -0.47 7.32
CA SER A 91 -10.87 -0.18 6.00
C SER A 91 -10.66 -1.32 5.01
N ALA A 92 -9.49 -1.96 5.03
CA ALA A 92 -9.21 -3.13 4.20
C ALA A 92 -10.00 -4.38 4.61
N VAL A 93 -10.27 -4.57 5.91
CA VAL A 93 -11.13 -5.65 6.43
C VAL A 93 -12.58 -5.43 6.03
N ASP A 94 -13.08 -4.20 6.14
CA ASP A 94 -14.46 -3.85 5.80
C ASP A 94 -14.71 -3.86 4.28
N HIS A 95 -13.70 -3.51 3.48
CA HIS A 95 -13.80 -3.39 2.02
C HIS A 95 -12.72 -4.20 1.28
N PRO A 96 -12.68 -5.54 1.45
CA PRO A 96 -11.57 -6.36 0.98
C PRO A 96 -11.40 -6.31 -0.54
N TYR A 97 -12.52 -6.36 -1.28
CA TYR A 97 -12.52 -6.34 -2.74
C TYR A 97 -12.22 -4.94 -3.30
N ALA A 98 -12.82 -3.89 -2.73
CA ALA A 98 -12.57 -2.52 -3.18
C ALA A 98 -11.10 -2.10 -2.96
N THR A 99 -10.50 -2.55 -1.86
CA THR A 99 -9.08 -2.32 -1.57
C THR A 99 -8.17 -2.97 -2.61
N GLU A 100 -8.49 -4.18 -3.06
CA GLU A 100 -7.73 -4.85 -4.13
C GLU A 100 -7.90 -4.16 -5.48
N VAL A 101 -9.12 -3.74 -5.81
CA VAL A 101 -9.40 -2.96 -7.02
C VAL A 101 -8.60 -1.64 -6.99
N TYR A 102 -8.57 -0.95 -5.85
CA TYR A 102 -7.77 0.28 -5.67
C TYR A 102 -6.26 0.05 -5.83
N GLN A 103 -5.73 -1.06 -5.31
CA GLN A 103 -4.31 -1.40 -5.43
C GLN A 103 -3.90 -1.87 -6.83
N GLY A 104 -4.86 -2.16 -7.72
CA GLY A 104 -4.59 -2.47 -9.12
C GLY A 104 -4.01 -1.27 -9.87
N GLU A 105 -2.77 -1.40 -10.37
CA GLU A 105 -2.03 -0.30 -11.00
C GLU A 105 -2.81 0.41 -12.12
N ALA A 106 -3.61 -0.33 -12.88
CA ALA A 106 -4.35 0.18 -14.05
C ALA A 106 -5.36 1.28 -13.71
N ILE A 107 -5.99 1.26 -12.53
CA ILE A 107 -6.98 2.30 -12.17
C ILE A 107 -6.29 3.61 -11.87
N LEU A 108 -5.15 3.59 -11.17
CA LEU A 108 -4.49 4.81 -10.70
C LEU A 108 -3.58 5.43 -11.75
N SER A 109 -2.86 4.62 -12.55
CA SER A 109 -1.88 5.12 -13.53
C SER A 109 -2.50 5.91 -14.68
N SER A 110 -3.82 5.80 -14.89
CA SER A 110 -4.50 6.33 -16.08
C SER A 110 -5.41 7.53 -15.80
N GLN A 111 -5.42 8.05 -14.56
CA GLN A 111 -6.34 9.13 -14.18
C GLN A 111 -5.74 10.52 -14.44
N PRO A 112 -6.54 11.45 -14.99
CA PRO A 112 -6.22 12.87 -14.99
C PRO A 112 -5.96 13.42 -13.58
N ALA A 113 -5.23 14.54 -13.50
CA ALA A 113 -4.90 15.18 -12.23
C ALA A 113 -6.13 15.71 -11.47
N ASP A 114 -7.17 16.10 -12.21
CA ASP A 114 -8.44 16.63 -11.71
C ASP A 114 -9.53 15.55 -11.55
N ALA A 115 -9.20 14.29 -11.83
CA ALA A 115 -10.13 13.19 -11.63
C ALA A 115 -10.45 13.00 -10.13
N PRO A 116 -11.70 12.64 -9.77
CA PRO A 116 -12.09 12.45 -8.37
C PRO A 116 -11.18 11.50 -7.58
N ILE A 117 -10.73 10.39 -8.20
CA ILE A 117 -9.81 9.44 -7.57
C ILE A 117 -8.49 10.11 -7.21
N THR A 118 -7.89 10.87 -8.13
CA THR A 118 -6.62 11.56 -7.90
C THR A 118 -6.73 12.56 -6.75
N ILE A 119 -7.82 13.33 -6.71
CA ILE A 119 -8.10 14.30 -5.64
C ILE A 119 -8.25 13.60 -4.28
N LEU A 120 -8.99 12.49 -4.23
CA LEU A 120 -9.21 11.74 -2.99
C LEU A 120 -7.93 11.06 -2.49
N VAL A 121 -7.09 10.54 -3.38
CA VAL A 121 -5.76 10.00 -3.02
C VAL A 121 -4.86 11.11 -2.45
N GLN A 122 -4.84 12.28 -3.10
CA GLN A 122 -4.08 13.43 -2.60
C GLN A 122 -4.58 13.90 -1.23
N LYS A 123 -5.90 13.92 -1.02
CA LYS A 123 -6.53 14.23 0.28
C LYS A 123 -6.07 13.22 1.34
N ALA A 124 -6.13 11.93 1.05
CA ALA A 124 -5.69 10.88 1.97
C ALA A 124 -4.22 11.06 2.36
N HIS A 125 -3.34 11.31 1.39
CA HIS A 125 -1.91 11.58 1.63
C HIS A 125 -1.68 12.83 2.48
N SER A 126 -2.54 13.85 2.36
CA SER A 126 -2.39 15.10 3.12
C SER A 126 -2.54 14.89 4.63
N TYR A 127 -3.38 13.95 5.06
CA TYR A 127 -3.52 13.60 6.47
C TYR A 127 -2.23 13.03 7.07
N TRP A 128 -1.58 12.11 6.35
CA TRP A 128 -0.32 11.50 6.77
C TRP A 128 0.80 12.52 6.83
N ARG A 129 0.98 13.33 5.76
CA ARG A 129 1.97 14.41 5.74
C ARG A 129 1.79 15.38 6.90
N SER A 130 0.54 15.76 7.18
CA SER A 130 0.23 16.65 8.28
C SER A 130 0.61 16.04 9.64
N ALA A 131 0.42 14.73 9.84
CA ALA A 131 0.82 14.05 11.07
C ALA A 131 2.35 14.06 11.23
N ILE A 132 3.09 13.73 10.17
CA ILE A 132 4.55 13.70 10.17
C ILE A 132 5.12 15.10 10.40
N ALA A 133 4.60 16.12 9.71
CA ALA A 133 5.04 17.50 9.86
C ALA A 133 4.82 18.04 11.28
N ARG A 134 3.71 17.67 11.93
CA ARG A 134 3.48 18.02 13.34
C ARG A 134 4.47 17.34 14.27
N GLY A 135 4.71 16.04 14.10
CA GLY A 135 5.69 15.33 14.93
C GLY A 135 7.11 15.87 14.79
N ILE A 136 7.48 16.41 13.62
CA ILE A 136 8.73 17.14 13.45
C ILE A 136 8.70 18.48 14.19
N ALA A 137 7.64 19.29 14.00
CA ALA A 137 7.50 20.59 14.65
C ALA A 137 7.48 20.49 16.19
N ASP A 138 6.92 19.42 16.73
CA ASP A 138 6.84 19.13 18.16
C ASP A 138 8.07 18.35 18.69
N ALA A 139 9.08 18.14 17.83
CA ALA A 139 10.31 17.38 18.12
C ALA A 139 10.08 15.94 18.61
N GLU A 140 8.95 15.33 18.25
CA GLU A 140 8.69 13.89 18.44
C GLU A 140 9.46 13.02 17.44
N PHE A 141 9.70 13.54 16.23
CA PHE A 141 10.37 12.82 15.14
C PHE A 141 11.71 13.45 14.77
N ARG A 142 12.65 12.61 14.35
CA ARG A 142 13.97 13.02 13.85
C ARG A 142 13.85 13.81 12.54
N GLU A 143 14.68 14.84 12.38
CA GLU A 143 14.64 15.76 11.23
C GLU A 143 15.57 15.36 10.07
N ASP A 144 16.44 14.36 10.28
CA ASP A 144 17.43 13.91 9.29
C ASP A 144 16.87 12.92 8.26
N ILE A 145 15.56 12.63 8.32
CA ILE A 145 14.84 11.85 7.31
C ILE A 145 13.89 12.78 6.57
N ASP A 146 13.92 12.75 5.23
CA ASP A 146 12.96 13.47 4.39
C ASP A 146 11.52 13.00 4.71
N PRO A 147 10.62 13.91 5.16
CA PRO A 147 9.24 13.57 5.53
C PRO A 147 8.47 12.90 4.40
N GLU A 148 8.71 13.28 3.14
CA GLU A 148 8.03 12.66 2.00
C GLU A 148 8.56 11.26 1.71
N GLN A 149 9.85 11.02 1.92
CA GLN A 149 10.42 9.67 1.84
C GLN A 149 9.85 8.78 2.95
N PHE A 150 9.80 9.28 4.19
CA PHE A 150 9.22 8.54 5.31
C PHE A 150 7.75 8.20 5.06
N HIS A 151 6.94 9.20 4.67
CA HIS A 151 5.54 9.01 4.30
C HIS A 151 5.37 7.93 3.23
N ARG A 152 6.15 7.98 2.14
CA ARG A 152 6.07 7.02 1.05
C ARG A 152 6.38 5.59 1.53
N LEU A 153 7.44 5.42 2.33
CA LEU A 153 7.84 4.11 2.84
C LEU A 153 6.81 3.53 3.81
N LEU A 154 6.31 4.34 4.74
CA LEU A 154 5.29 3.92 5.71
C LEU A 154 4.00 3.51 4.98
N ARG A 155 3.49 4.39 4.09
CA ARG A 155 2.29 4.13 3.30
C ARG A 155 2.42 2.86 2.46
N GLU A 156 3.55 2.67 1.80
CA GLU A 156 3.79 1.47 0.98
C GLU A 156 3.80 0.21 1.84
N SER A 157 4.42 0.27 3.02
CA SER A 157 4.46 -0.85 3.95
C SER A 157 3.08 -1.23 4.48
N VAL A 158 2.23 -0.24 4.76
CA VAL A 158 0.83 -0.46 5.19
C VAL A 158 0.06 -1.20 4.10
N TRP A 159 0.03 -0.69 2.87
CA TRP A 159 -0.78 -1.31 1.81
C TRP A 159 -0.20 -2.62 1.29
N SER A 160 1.13 -2.77 1.26
CA SER A 160 1.79 -4.04 0.98
C SER A 160 1.45 -5.10 2.05
N THR A 161 1.42 -4.71 3.33
CA THR A 161 0.99 -5.60 4.42
C THR A 161 -0.46 -6.03 4.24
N VAL A 162 -1.37 -5.10 3.91
CA VAL A 162 -2.77 -5.43 3.59
C VAL A 162 -2.86 -6.44 2.45
N ALA A 163 -2.10 -6.25 1.37
CA ALA A 163 -2.11 -7.16 0.22
C ALA A 163 -1.62 -8.57 0.60
N GLN A 164 -0.54 -8.65 1.38
CA GLN A 164 0.11 -9.91 1.74
C GLN A 164 -0.68 -10.71 2.79
N TYR A 165 -1.34 -10.04 3.73
CA TYR A 165 -2.02 -10.68 4.85
C TYR A 165 -3.55 -10.70 4.73
N ARG A 166 -4.12 -10.29 3.59
CA ARG A 166 -5.57 -10.15 3.38
C ARG A 166 -6.44 -11.28 4.00
N PRO A 167 -6.13 -12.58 3.83
CA PRO A 167 -6.97 -13.65 4.40
C PRO A 167 -6.97 -13.73 5.93
N GLN A 168 -5.94 -13.20 6.59
CA GLN A 168 -5.70 -13.26 8.03
C GLN A 168 -5.69 -11.85 8.66
N LEU A 169 -5.97 -10.81 7.88
CA LEU A 169 -5.77 -9.42 8.28
C LEU A 169 -6.60 -9.07 9.51
N SER A 170 -7.83 -9.54 9.60
CA SER A 170 -8.70 -9.30 10.77
C SER A 170 -8.14 -9.91 12.06
N GLU A 171 -7.42 -11.02 11.98
CA GLU A 171 -6.83 -11.70 13.13
C GLU A 171 -5.49 -11.09 13.53
N LEU A 172 -4.71 -10.60 12.55
CA LEU A 172 -3.34 -10.12 12.74
C LEU A 172 -3.23 -8.59 12.79
N ALA A 173 -4.31 -7.83 12.56
CA ALA A 173 -4.28 -6.38 12.39
C ALA A 173 -3.54 -5.66 13.53
N ASP A 174 -3.87 -5.97 14.78
CA ASP A 174 -3.27 -5.32 15.94
C ASP A 174 -1.78 -5.61 16.05
N ASP A 175 -1.37 -6.85 15.81
CA ASP A 175 0.04 -7.28 15.86
C ASP A 175 0.85 -6.63 14.72
N LEU A 176 0.31 -6.64 13.50
CA LEU A 176 0.91 -6.02 12.33
C LEU A 176 1.04 -4.50 12.50
N GLN A 177 0.02 -3.85 13.07
CA GLN A 177 0.03 -2.42 13.34
C GLN A 177 1.12 -2.07 14.35
N ARG A 178 1.17 -2.77 15.49
CA ARG A 178 2.20 -2.56 16.51
C ARG A 178 3.60 -2.76 15.94
N ASN A 179 3.80 -3.82 15.14
CA ASN A 179 5.09 -4.11 14.52
C ASN A 179 5.49 -3.04 13.50
N LEU A 180 4.60 -2.63 12.61
CA LEU A 180 4.88 -1.56 11.63
C LEU A 180 5.22 -0.25 12.34
N ILE A 181 4.41 0.16 13.32
CA ILE A 181 4.65 1.38 14.07
C ILE A 181 5.98 1.33 14.81
N SER A 182 6.31 0.20 15.43
CA SER A 182 7.59 0.06 16.12
C SER A 182 8.78 0.13 15.14
N VAL A 183 8.73 -0.60 14.02
CA VAL A 183 9.80 -0.56 13.02
C VAL A 183 10.02 0.85 12.47
N PHE A 184 8.94 1.56 12.14
CA PHE A 184 9.01 2.88 11.52
C PHE A 184 9.32 4.01 12.50
N LEU A 185 8.80 3.95 13.72
CA LEU A 185 8.96 5.05 14.70
C LEU A 185 10.04 4.80 15.74
N ASP A 186 10.33 3.54 16.09
CA ASP A 186 11.41 3.22 17.04
C ASP A 186 12.73 2.94 16.32
N GLY A 187 12.66 2.57 15.04
CA GLY A 187 13.81 2.10 14.26
C GLY A 187 14.19 0.68 14.69
N PHE A 188 14.38 -0.21 13.71
CA PHE A 188 14.59 -1.65 13.87
C PHE A 188 15.83 -2.08 14.71
N ALA A 189 16.45 -1.20 15.50
CA ALA A 189 17.73 -1.43 16.17
C ALA A 189 17.68 -1.22 17.70
N ALA A 190 18.43 -2.04 18.42
CA ALA A 190 18.84 -1.74 19.80
C ALA A 190 19.87 -0.59 19.78
N ARG A 191 19.50 0.57 20.34
CA ARG A 191 20.42 1.69 20.58
C ARG A 191 21.23 1.43 21.85
N SER A 192 22.55 1.55 21.79
CA SER A 192 23.36 1.61 23.02
C SER A 192 23.24 2.99 23.66
N VAL A 193 23.62 3.10 24.93
CA VAL A 193 23.46 4.29 25.78
C VAL A 193 24.10 5.56 25.19
N ASP A 194 24.98 5.44 24.19
CA ASP A 194 25.67 6.56 23.54
C ASP A 194 25.34 6.75 22.05
N GLY A 195 24.27 6.13 21.54
CA GLY A 195 23.86 6.29 20.12
C GLY A 195 24.64 5.45 19.11
N GLU A 196 25.61 4.63 19.56
CA GLU A 196 26.24 3.57 18.75
C GLU A 196 25.35 2.30 18.72
N PRO A 197 25.38 1.49 17.65
CA PRO A 197 24.71 0.18 17.64
C PRO A 197 25.31 -0.73 18.73
N VAL A 198 24.46 -1.35 19.57
CA VAL A 198 24.94 -2.30 20.59
C VAL A 198 25.64 -3.48 19.89
N ALA A 199 26.92 -3.67 20.17
CA ALA A 199 27.67 -4.85 19.73
C ALA A 199 27.01 -6.14 20.29
N ARG A 200 26.86 -7.12 19.39
CA ARG A 200 26.18 -8.41 19.58
C ARG A 200 26.49 -9.08 20.92
N ILE A 201 25.44 -9.53 21.62
CA ILE A 201 25.58 -10.48 22.73
C ILE A 201 26.05 -11.81 22.14
N ALA A 202 27.26 -12.21 22.50
CA ALA A 202 27.76 -13.56 22.31
C ALA A 202 26.85 -14.55 23.07
N GLN A 203 26.41 -15.61 22.40
CA GLN A 203 25.69 -16.72 23.04
C GLN A 203 26.56 -17.42 24.09
N PRO A 204 25.95 -17.94 25.18
CA PRO A 204 26.41 -19.18 25.80
C PRO A 204 25.39 -20.31 25.58
N THR A 205 25.93 -21.40 25.06
CA THR A 205 25.37 -22.76 24.93
C THR A 205 24.84 -23.35 26.24
N THR A 206 23.65 -23.99 26.26
CA THR A 206 23.47 -25.47 26.34
C THR A 206 22.00 -25.93 26.55
N LYS A 207 21.53 -26.76 25.59
CA LYS A 207 20.56 -27.88 25.59
C LYS A 207 19.42 -27.97 26.63
N LYS A 208 18.17 -28.02 26.12
CA LYS A 208 17.36 -29.26 26.12
C LYS A 208 16.26 -29.28 25.04
N GLU A 209 16.35 -30.34 24.23
CA GLU A 209 15.47 -30.95 23.22
C GLU A 209 14.01 -30.47 23.07
N ALA A 210 13.66 -30.12 21.83
CA ALA A 210 12.51 -30.68 21.12
C ALA A 210 12.76 -30.57 19.60
N GLN A 211 12.74 -31.71 18.91
CA GLN A 211 12.88 -31.83 17.45
C GLN A 211 11.54 -31.54 16.78
N THR A 212 11.53 -30.66 15.78
CA THR A 212 10.77 -30.83 14.53
C THR A 212 11.46 -30.01 13.43
N VAL A 213 11.85 -30.68 12.35
CA VAL A 213 12.49 -30.10 11.16
C VAL A 213 11.41 -29.59 10.22
N SER A 214 11.59 -28.39 9.64
CA SER A 214 10.75 -27.82 8.57
C SER A 214 11.60 -26.88 7.68
N PRO A 215 11.22 -26.61 6.41
CA PRO A 215 11.99 -26.83 5.19
C PRO A 215 12.76 -25.57 4.76
N ALA A 216 13.33 -24.84 5.72
CA ALA A 216 14.02 -23.57 5.48
C ALA A 216 15.51 -23.73 5.12
N SER A 217 16.03 -24.95 4.97
CA SER A 217 17.47 -25.20 4.78
C SER A 217 17.93 -25.30 3.32
N GLU A 218 17.05 -25.20 2.33
CA GLU A 218 17.42 -25.43 0.91
C GLU A 218 17.55 -24.16 0.06
N PHE A 219 17.20 -22.98 0.56
CA PHE A 219 17.26 -21.73 -0.22
C PHE A 219 18.40 -20.78 0.17
N ALA A 220 19.33 -21.20 1.02
CA ALA A 220 20.39 -20.34 1.56
C ALA A 220 21.77 -20.48 0.87
N GLU A 221 21.85 -20.99 -0.37
CA GLU A 221 23.14 -21.14 -1.08
C GLU A 221 23.36 -20.27 -2.31
N LEU A 222 22.44 -19.37 -2.69
CA LEU A 222 22.65 -18.50 -3.85
C LEU A 222 22.29 -17.05 -3.54
N ARG A 223 23.31 -16.29 -3.14
CA ARG A 223 23.62 -14.92 -3.61
C ARG A 223 24.83 -14.43 -2.83
N SER A 224 26.02 -14.73 -3.36
CA SER A 224 27.22 -14.03 -2.91
C SER A 224 27.23 -12.61 -3.48
N ASP A 225 27.74 -11.66 -2.71
CA ASP A 225 27.82 -10.23 -3.04
C ASP A 225 28.49 -9.92 -4.40
N SER A 226 29.24 -10.87 -4.97
CA SER A 226 29.85 -10.75 -6.30
C SER A 226 28.81 -10.65 -7.42
N GLN A 227 27.73 -11.43 -7.36
CA GLN A 227 26.69 -11.42 -8.40
C GLN A 227 25.86 -10.13 -8.36
N MET A 228 25.62 -9.59 -7.16
CA MET A 228 24.89 -8.32 -6.97
C MET A 228 25.73 -7.10 -7.39
N ALA A 229 27.06 -7.19 -7.34
CA ALA A 229 27.96 -6.16 -7.85
C ALA A 229 28.00 -6.15 -9.39
N GLU A 230 28.02 -7.32 -10.02
CA GLU A 230 27.96 -7.50 -11.47
C GLU A 230 26.64 -6.94 -12.04
N LEU A 231 25.50 -7.30 -11.42
CA LEU A 231 24.18 -6.78 -11.77
C LEU A 231 24.04 -5.25 -11.63
N ARG A 232 24.72 -4.63 -10.65
CA ARG A 232 24.73 -3.17 -10.51
C ARG A 232 25.56 -2.49 -11.59
N SER A 233 26.68 -3.10 -11.99
CA SER A 233 27.52 -2.61 -13.10
C SER A 233 26.75 -2.62 -14.42
N ASP A 234 26.07 -3.74 -14.73
CA ASP A 234 25.29 -3.90 -15.97
C ASP A 234 24.12 -2.88 -16.05
N VAL A 235 23.47 -2.60 -14.92
CA VAL A 235 22.37 -1.62 -14.83
C VAL A 235 22.86 -0.19 -15.08
N ASP A 236 24.06 0.16 -14.61
CA ASP A 236 24.62 1.50 -14.80
C ASP A 236 25.14 1.70 -16.24
N GLU A 237 25.67 0.65 -16.87
CA GLU A 237 26.06 0.66 -18.29
C GLU A 237 24.83 0.86 -19.21
N LEU A 238 23.74 0.13 -18.95
CA LEU A 238 22.47 0.30 -19.69
C LEU A 238 21.88 1.72 -19.55
N LYS A 239 21.93 2.31 -18.35
CA LYS A 239 21.49 3.70 -18.13
C LYS A 239 22.36 4.73 -18.86
N SER A 240 23.62 4.41 -19.13
CA SER A 240 24.50 5.27 -19.94
C SER A 240 24.08 5.23 -21.40
N VAL A 241 23.93 4.03 -21.99
CA VAL A 241 23.53 3.84 -23.39
C VAL A 241 22.17 4.48 -23.69
N ILE A 242 21.20 4.37 -22.77
CA ILE A 242 19.87 4.98 -22.93
C ILE A 242 19.96 6.51 -22.95
N ARG A 243 20.83 7.12 -22.13
CA ARG A 243 21.04 8.58 -22.14
C ARG A 243 21.67 9.06 -23.44
N GLU A 244 22.66 8.33 -23.97
CA GLU A 244 23.30 8.64 -25.23
C GLU A 244 22.32 8.55 -26.41
N LEU A 245 21.58 7.45 -26.53
CA LEU A 245 20.55 7.28 -27.57
C LEU A 245 19.47 8.36 -27.50
N SER A 246 19.00 8.70 -26.30
CA SER A 246 18.02 9.78 -26.08
C SER A 246 18.56 11.17 -26.44
N SER A 247 19.88 11.35 -26.42
CA SER A 247 20.54 12.58 -26.85
C SER A 247 20.68 12.63 -28.39
N SER A 248 21.07 11.53 -29.02
CA SER A 248 21.20 11.40 -30.48
C SER A 248 19.85 11.53 -31.19
N ILE A 249 18.79 10.93 -30.67
CA ILE A 249 17.43 11.06 -31.22
C ILE A 249 16.96 12.52 -31.16
N ARG A 250 17.23 13.23 -30.06
CA ARG A 250 16.90 14.67 -29.93
C ARG A 250 17.67 15.56 -30.89
N GLN A 251 18.88 15.17 -31.30
CA GLN A 251 19.66 15.91 -32.30
C GLN A 251 19.15 15.66 -33.73
N LEU A 252 18.65 14.46 -34.02
CA LEU A 252 18.08 14.10 -35.34
C LEU A 252 16.65 14.64 -35.58
N GLN A 253 15.95 15.08 -34.54
CA GLN A 253 14.57 15.61 -34.60
C GLN A 253 14.49 17.15 -34.58
N LYS A 254 15.63 17.87 -34.59
CA LYS A 254 15.62 19.33 -34.78
C LYS A 254 15.50 19.64 -36.27
N PRO A 255 14.52 20.44 -36.70
CA PRO A 255 14.38 20.87 -38.09
C PRO A 255 15.52 21.80 -38.53
#